data_AF-A0A8D1MUC9-F1
#
_entry.id   AF-A0A8D1MUC9-F1
#
_cell.length_a   1.000
_cell.length_b   1.000
_cell.length_c   1.000
_cell.angle_alpha   90.00
_cell.angle_beta   90.00
_cell.angle_gamma   90.00
#
_symmetry.space_group_name_H-M   'P 1'
#
loop_
_entity.id
_entity.type
_entity.pdbx_description
1 polymer ?
#
loop_
_entity_poly.entity_id
_entity_poly.type
_entity_poly.pdbx_seq_one_letter_code
_entity_poly.pdbx_strand_id
1 'polypeptide(L)'
;MLSCDICGETVTSEPDMKAHLIVHMEDDVICPFCKLSGVSYDEMCFHIETAHFEQNELERNIERINSVQYGTSDNRTDSTLQCRMEVNSSIHSACASNHPKILAQSLPKEGSLKHKGFHSENVTESRRFLKSKEKQSDLTKIKGSIYETMYSPPECPFCGKIEDCSQDMETHVKTKHTNLLDTPLEDCDEPLYDCPMCGLICTNYHILQEHVDLHLEESGFGQGMDRVQCSRDLELAQQLQQEEDRKRRSEESRQEMEEFRKLQRQYGLDNSGGYKQQQLRNMEIEVNRGKMHPSEFHRRKADMMESLAIGIDDGKTKTSGIMEALYRYYQNAATDVRRVWLSTVVDHFHSSFGDKGWGCGYRNFQMLLSSLLQNDAYGDCLKDMSVPCIPKIQSMIEDAWKEGFDPQGASQLNNRLQGTKAWIGACEVYTLLTSLRIKCRIIDFHKSTGPLGTHPRLFEWILNYYSSEREGSPKVVCTSKPPIYLQHQGHSRTIVGIEERKNRTLCLLIFDPGWPSRDMQKFLKQDMEASSLKQLRKFVGNLKHKQYQIVAVEGVLSSEEKIARRQASQVFTAEKIP
;
A
#
# COMPACT_ATOMS: atom_id res chain seq x y z
N MET A 1 35.31 20.86 9.39
CA MET A 1 35.03 19.53 9.97
C MET A 1 33.88 18.94 9.19
N LEU A 2 34.05 17.76 8.63
CA LEU A 2 33.03 17.01 7.89
C LEU A 2 32.49 15.91 8.81
N SER A 3 31.19 15.71 8.90
CA SER A 3 30.60 14.59 9.63
C SER A 3 30.29 13.45 8.66
N CYS A 4 30.68 12.22 9.00
CA CYS A 4 30.33 11.04 8.23
C CYS A 4 28.84 10.76 8.38
N ASP A 5 28.09 10.77 7.27
CA ASP A 5 26.65 10.49 7.29
C ASP A 5 26.32 8.99 7.53
N ILE A 6 27.32 8.12 7.65
CA ILE A 6 27.14 6.70 7.98
C ILE A 6 27.16 6.46 9.50
N CYS A 7 28.11 7.05 10.22
CA CYS A 7 28.31 6.81 11.67
C CYS A 7 28.28 8.08 12.54
N GLY A 8 28.25 9.26 11.95
CA GLY A 8 28.25 10.54 12.67
C GLY A 8 29.62 11.03 13.14
N GLU A 9 30.72 10.32 12.87
CA GLU A 9 32.06 10.76 13.25
C GLU A 9 32.50 12.01 12.48
N THR A 10 33.16 12.94 13.17
CA THR A 10 33.66 14.19 12.56
C THR A 10 35.13 14.08 12.19
N VAL A 11 35.46 14.36 10.93
CA VAL A 11 36.82 14.38 10.38
C VAL A 11 37.23 15.79 9.96
N THR A 12 38.54 16.04 9.88
CA THR A 12 39.10 17.38 9.64
C THR A 12 39.13 17.80 8.17
N SER A 13 39.23 16.84 7.24
CA SER A 13 39.33 17.10 5.80
C SER A 13 38.69 15.98 4.95
N GLU A 14 38.52 16.21 3.64
CA GLU A 14 38.04 15.19 2.70
C GLU A 14 39.00 13.99 2.56
N PRO A 15 40.34 14.16 2.51
CA PRO A 15 41.28 13.04 2.65
C PRO A 15 41.10 12.23 3.93
N ASP A 16 40.81 12.89 5.06
CA ASP A 16 40.55 12.19 6.33
C ASP A 16 39.23 11.40 6.27
N MET A 17 38.21 11.89 5.55
CA MET A 17 36.99 11.14 5.28
C MET A 17 37.30 9.88 4.46
N LYS A 18 38.17 9.97 3.44
CA LYS A 18 38.61 8.81 2.66
C LYS A 18 39.37 7.78 3.50
N ALA A 19 40.21 8.22 4.43
CA ALA A 19 40.88 7.32 5.37
C ALA A 19 39.87 6.69 6.35
N HIS A 20 38.92 7.46 6.87
CA HIS A 20 37.86 6.96 7.75
C HIS A 20 36.95 5.93 7.05
N LEU A 21 36.70 6.08 5.75
CA LEU A 21 35.90 5.14 4.96
C LEU A 21 36.47 3.72 4.92
N ILE A 22 37.78 3.56 5.12
CA ILE A 22 38.43 2.25 5.22
C ILE A 22 37.80 1.43 6.35
N VAL A 23 37.46 2.05 7.49
CA VAL A 23 36.78 1.39 8.62
C VAL A 23 35.43 0.80 8.20
N HIS A 24 34.71 1.46 7.29
CA HIS A 24 33.42 0.97 6.78
C HIS A 24 33.56 -0.06 5.65
N MET A 25 34.78 -0.29 5.15
CA MET A 25 35.08 -1.23 4.07
C MET A 25 35.78 -2.50 4.57
N GLU A 26 36.67 -2.39 5.56
CA GLU A 26 37.51 -3.50 6.05
C GLU A 26 36.71 -4.67 6.65
N ASP A 27 35.54 -4.40 7.24
CA ASP A 27 34.70 -5.44 7.83
C ASP A 27 33.90 -6.28 6.80
N ASP A 28 33.83 -5.86 5.52
CA ASP A 28 32.92 -6.48 4.53
C ASP A 28 33.58 -6.87 3.18
N VAL A 29 34.90 -6.80 3.01
CA VAL A 29 35.58 -7.21 1.77
C VAL A 29 36.06 -8.66 1.92
N ILE A 30 35.29 -9.60 1.37
CA ILE A 30 35.60 -11.05 1.38
C ILE A 30 35.77 -11.52 -0.06
N CYS A 31 36.83 -12.28 -0.33
CA CYS A 31 37.04 -12.90 -1.63
C CYS A 31 35.91 -13.89 -1.93
N PRO A 32 35.24 -13.83 -3.09
CA PRO A 32 34.15 -14.76 -3.42
C PRO A 32 34.64 -16.18 -3.71
N PHE A 33 35.93 -16.36 -3.96
CA PHE A 33 36.54 -17.65 -4.35
C PHE A 33 37.35 -18.30 -3.21
N CYS A 34 37.61 -17.59 -2.11
CA CYS A 34 38.31 -18.12 -0.94
C CYS A 34 37.84 -17.45 0.36
N LYS A 35 38.56 -17.64 1.48
CA LYS A 35 38.23 -17.05 2.79
C LYS A 35 39.04 -15.78 3.10
N LEU A 36 39.72 -15.18 2.13
CA LEU A 36 40.47 -13.95 2.36
C LEU A 36 39.51 -12.81 2.67
N SER A 37 39.72 -12.13 3.79
CA SER A 37 38.93 -10.97 4.23
C SER A 37 39.83 -9.91 4.87
N GLY A 38 39.36 -8.66 4.94
CA GLY A 38 40.08 -7.58 5.64
C GLY A 38 41.28 -7.00 4.89
N VAL A 39 41.26 -7.06 3.56
CA VAL A 39 42.26 -6.43 2.68
C VAL A 39 41.62 -5.28 1.90
N SER A 40 42.43 -4.33 1.44
CA SER A 40 41.94 -3.21 0.64
C SER A 40 41.35 -3.68 -0.70
N TYR A 41 40.57 -2.82 -1.36
CA TYR A 41 39.99 -3.14 -2.67
C TYR A 41 41.05 -3.51 -3.71
N ASP A 42 42.13 -2.73 -3.80
CA ASP A 42 43.19 -2.93 -4.79
C ASP A 42 43.93 -4.25 -4.53
N GLU A 43 44.16 -4.59 -3.26
CA GLU A 43 44.74 -5.88 -2.86
C GLU A 43 43.79 -7.05 -3.11
N MET A 44 42.47 -6.86 -2.93
CA MET A 44 41.47 -7.89 -3.24
C MET A 44 41.36 -8.12 -4.75
N CYS A 45 41.40 -7.07 -5.56
CA CYS A 45 41.44 -7.17 -7.03
C CYS A 45 42.71 -7.90 -7.49
N PHE A 46 43.86 -7.49 -6.97
CA PHE A 46 45.12 -8.16 -7.25
C PHE A 46 45.08 -9.63 -6.82
N HIS A 47 44.53 -9.92 -5.64
CA HIS A 47 44.35 -11.28 -5.15
C HIS A 47 43.46 -12.12 -6.06
N ILE A 48 42.30 -11.62 -6.49
CA ILE A 48 41.41 -12.34 -7.42
C ILE A 48 42.12 -12.58 -8.76
N GLU A 49 42.82 -11.57 -9.28
CA GLU A 49 43.53 -11.67 -10.56
C GLU A 49 44.75 -12.60 -10.50
N THR A 50 45.39 -12.76 -9.35
CA THR A 50 46.60 -13.59 -9.21
C THR A 50 46.35 -14.97 -8.62
N ALA A 51 45.47 -15.10 -7.62
CA ALA A 51 45.20 -16.34 -6.91
C ALA A 51 44.02 -17.13 -7.51
N HIS A 52 43.12 -16.46 -8.24
CA HIS A 52 41.94 -17.06 -8.86
C HIS A 52 41.92 -16.94 -10.39
N PHE A 53 43.10 -16.75 -11.00
CA PHE A 53 43.27 -16.54 -12.44
C PHE A 53 42.58 -17.59 -13.32
N GLU A 54 42.73 -18.89 -13.01
CA GLU A 54 42.12 -19.98 -13.81
C GLU A 54 40.60 -20.07 -13.66
N GLN A 55 40.06 -19.73 -12.49
CA GLN A 55 38.60 -19.69 -12.25
C GLN A 55 37.97 -18.47 -12.94
N ASN A 56 38.70 -17.36 -12.98
CA ASN A 56 38.34 -16.14 -13.69
C ASN A 56 38.38 -16.31 -15.23
N GLU A 57 39.36 -17.06 -15.76
CA GLU A 57 39.41 -17.45 -17.18
C GLU A 57 38.28 -18.42 -17.57
N LEU A 58 37.87 -19.33 -16.67
CA LEU A 58 36.74 -20.23 -16.93
C LEU A 58 35.41 -19.47 -17.02
N GLU A 59 35.18 -18.47 -16.15
CA GLU A 59 34.03 -17.56 -16.24
C GLU A 59 34.07 -16.71 -17.51
N ARG A 60 35.23 -16.14 -17.88
CA ARG A 60 35.43 -15.42 -19.15
C ARG A 60 35.14 -16.27 -20.39
N ASN A 61 35.51 -17.55 -20.35
CA ASN A 61 35.25 -18.47 -21.45
C ASN A 61 33.77 -18.88 -21.54
N ILE A 62 33.06 -18.98 -20.40
CA ILE A 62 31.61 -19.16 -20.36
C ILE A 62 30.88 -17.93 -20.93
N GLU A 63 31.35 -16.71 -20.64
CA GLU A 63 30.83 -15.46 -21.23
C GLU A 63 31.00 -15.41 -22.76
N ARG A 64 32.14 -15.87 -23.30
CA ARG A 64 32.37 -15.99 -24.75
C ARG A 64 31.42 -17.00 -25.41
N ILE A 65 31.17 -18.14 -24.77
CA ILE A 65 30.28 -19.18 -25.30
C ILE A 65 28.81 -18.70 -25.29
N ASN A 66 28.39 -18.00 -24.25
CA ASN A 66 27.02 -17.48 -24.13
C ASN A 66 26.76 -16.26 -25.04
N SER A 67 27.79 -15.49 -25.40
CA SER A 67 27.68 -14.37 -26.35
C SER A 67 27.54 -14.82 -27.81
N VAL A 68 27.88 -16.08 -28.13
CA VAL A 68 27.78 -16.65 -29.49
C VAL A 68 26.42 -17.31 -29.76
N GLN A 69 25.61 -17.59 -28.73
CA GLN A 69 24.30 -18.26 -28.88
C GLN A 69 23.10 -17.32 -29.13
N TYR A 70 23.28 -16.01 -29.19
CA TYR A 70 22.25 -15.05 -29.61
C TYR A 70 22.75 -14.15 -30.75
N GLY A 71 22.95 -14.77 -31.92
CA GLY A 71 23.34 -14.05 -33.13
C GLY A 71 23.03 -14.87 -34.41
N THR A 72 21.84 -14.64 -34.96
CA THR A 72 21.49 -14.81 -36.39
C THR A 72 21.49 -16.23 -36.98
N SER A 73 20.28 -16.78 -37.17
CA SER A 73 19.97 -17.78 -38.19
C SER A 73 19.48 -17.03 -39.44
N ASP A 74 20.27 -17.01 -40.50
CA ASP A 74 19.78 -16.79 -41.87
C ASP A 74 20.53 -17.66 -42.88
N ASN A 75 19.78 -18.18 -43.84
CA ASN A 75 20.10 -19.25 -44.77
C ASN A 75 21.28 -18.98 -45.73
N ARG A 76 22.10 -20.02 -46.04
CA ARG A 76 22.20 -20.66 -47.39
C ARG A 76 23.39 -21.65 -47.49
N THR A 77 23.16 -22.64 -48.35
CA THR A 77 23.98 -23.73 -48.90
C THR A 77 25.41 -23.36 -49.34
N ASP A 78 26.42 -24.18 -49.02
CA ASP A 78 27.05 -25.13 -49.98
C ASP A 78 28.24 -25.95 -49.40
N SER A 79 28.22 -27.24 -49.74
CA SER A 79 29.26 -28.25 -50.02
C SER A 79 30.75 -28.16 -49.55
N THR A 80 31.18 -29.32 -49.01
CA THR A 80 32.47 -30.06 -49.21
C THR A 80 33.68 -29.93 -48.24
N LEU A 81 34.19 -31.14 -47.89
CA LEU A 81 35.55 -31.57 -47.52
C LEU A 81 36.04 -31.56 -46.05
N GLN A 82 35.74 -32.66 -45.36
CA GLN A 82 36.69 -33.70 -44.90
C GLN A 82 37.98 -33.29 -44.14
N CYS A 83 38.08 -33.65 -42.85
CA CYS A 83 39.19 -34.50 -42.38
C CYS A 83 38.85 -35.22 -41.06
N ARG A 84 39.03 -36.54 -41.08
CA ARG A 84 39.07 -37.47 -39.94
C ARG A 84 40.24 -37.14 -39.02
N MET A 85 40.10 -37.35 -37.71
CA MET A 85 40.96 -38.26 -36.93
C MET A 85 40.19 -38.73 -35.68
N GLU A 86 39.95 -40.04 -35.62
CA GLU A 86 39.58 -40.78 -34.42
C GLU A 86 40.82 -40.96 -33.53
N VAL A 87 40.68 -40.80 -32.22
CA VAL A 87 41.42 -41.61 -31.23
C VAL A 87 40.48 -41.90 -30.06
N ASN A 88 40.01 -43.14 -30.01
CA ASN A 88 39.48 -43.76 -28.81
C ASN A 88 40.65 -44.25 -27.94
N SER A 89 40.58 -44.05 -26.62
CA SER A 89 41.13 -45.01 -25.67
C SER A 89 40.38 -44.95 -24.35
N SER A 90 39.45 -45.89 -24.19
CA SER A 90 38.88 -46.33 -22.92
C SER A 90 39.97 -46.94 -22.02
N ILE A 91 39.89 -46.74 -20.71
CA ILE A 91 40.19 -47.77 -19.70
C ILE A 91 39.31 -47.49 -18.46
N HIS A 92 38.68 -48.58 -18.00
CA HIS A 92 37.80 -48.72 -16.85
C HIS A 92 38.53 -48.58 -15.51
N SER A 93 37.80 -48.11 -14.48
CA SER A 93 37.82 -48.75 -13.16
C SER A 93 36.51 -48.47 -12.43
N ALA A 94 35.96 -49.51 -11.81
CA ALA A 94 34.63 -49.60 -11.23
C ALA A 94 34.70 -49.96 -9.73
N CYS A 95 33.77 -49.43 -8.93
CA CYS A 95 33.14 -49.98 -7.72
C CYS A 95 32.01 -48.98 -7.33
N ALA A 96 30.70 -49.19 -7.56
CA ALA A 96 29.73 -50.08 -6.89
C ALA A 96 29.64 -49.82 -5.37
N SER A 97 28.53 -49.53 -4.66
CA SER A 97 27.06 -49.42 -4.90
C SER A 97 26.48 -48.71 -3.64
N ASN A 98 25.37 -47.95 -3.64
CA ASN A 98 23.99 -48.44 -3.61
C ASN A 98 22.98 -47.28 -3.73
N HIS A 99 21.93 -47.50 -4.53
CA HIS A 99 20.69 -46.72 -4.64
C HIS A 99 19.66 -47.14 -3.55
N PRO A 100 18.55 -46.39 -3.37
CA PRO A 100 17.32 -46.77 -4.08
C PRO A 100 16.71 -45.66 -4.96
N LYS A 101 15.89 -46.11 -5.91
CA LYS A 101 15.30 -45.39 -7.05
C LYS A 101 13.80 -45.12 -6.86
N ILE A 102 13.38 -43.93 -7.32
CA ILE A 102 12.24 -43.62 -8.23
C ILE A 102 10.79 -43.89 -7.76
N LEU A 103 9.93 -42.85 -7.83
CA LEU A 103 8.77 -42.85 -8.75
C LEU A 103 8.13 -41.45 -8.90
N ALA A 104 8.19 -40.92 -10.13
CA ALA A 104 7.27 -39.91 -10.64
C ALA A 104 6.33 -40.62 -11.62
N GLN A 105 5.02 -40.36 -11.52
CA GLN A 105 4.02 -40.81 -12.48
C GLN A 105 3.03 -39.69 -12.77
N SER A 106 2.67 -39.60 -14.05
CA SER A 106 1.86 -38.60 -14.71
C SER A 106 0.53 -39.19 -15.22
N LEU A 107 -0.53 -38.36 -15.16
CA LEU A 107 -1.75 -38.31 -16.03
C LEU A 107 -2.82 -39.43 -15.86
N PRO A 108 -4.13 -39.23 -16.18
CA PRO A 108 -4.66 -38.43 -17.31
C PRO A 108 -6.00 -37.64 -17.12
N LYS A 109 -6.40 -36.97 -18.22
CA LYS A 109 -7.67 -36.28 -18.52
C LYS A 109 -8.71 -37.20 -19.17
N GLU A 110 -9.98 -36.80 -19.07
CA GLU A 110 -11.19 -36.96 -19.94
C GLU A 110 -12.41 -37.34 -19.08
N GLY A 111 -13.65 -36.90 -19.29
CA GLY A 111 -14.29 -36.09 -20.31
C GLY A 111 -15.79 -35.91 -19.97
N SER A 112 -16.32 -34.76 -20.42
CA SER A 112 -17.70 -34.23 -20.46
C SER A 112 -18.88 -35.23 -20.64
N LEU A 113 -20.10 -34.87 -20.17
CA LEU A 113 -21.25 -34.49 -21.04
C LEU A 113 -22.57 -34.14 -20.29
N LYS A 114 -23.09 -32.93 -20.63
CA LYS A 114 -24.50 -32.48 -20.85
C LYS A 114 -25.48 -32.40 -19.65
N HIS A 115 -26.22 -31.30 -19.43
CA HIS A 115 -27.23 -30.73 -20.34
C HIS A 115 -27.48 -29.21 -20.19
N LYS A 116 -27.90 -28.58 -21.30
CA LYS A 116 -28.34 -27.18 -21.49
C LYS A 116 -29.82 -26.96 -21.11
N GLY A 117 -30.21 -25.71 -20.81
CA GLY A 117 -31.58 -25.21 -21.04
C GLY A 117 -32.01 -23.87 -20.40
N PHE A 118 -31.77 -22.75 -21.10
CA PHE A 118 -32.54 -21.48 -21.23
C PHE A 118 -33.07 -20.62 -20.04
N HIS A 119 -32.62 -19.34 -20.03
CA HIS A 119 -33.34 -18.04 -19.95
C HIS A 119 -34.88 -18.03 -19.82
N SER A 120 -35.61 -17.02 -19.29
CA SER A 120 -35.46 -15.69 -18.65
C SER A 120 -36.91 -15.26 -18.28
N GLU A 121 -37.25 -14.61 -17.15
CA GLU A 121 -37.59 -13.17 -16.99
C GLU A 121 -38.54 -13.05 -15.77
N ASN A 122 -38.30 -12.18 -14.76
CA ASN A 122 -38.95 -10.86 -14.50
C ASN A 122 -39.83 -10.95 -13.20
N VAL A 123 -39.95 -10.04 -12.21
CA VAL A 123 -39.64 -8.60 -11.99
C VAL A 123 -39.59 -8.30 -10.46
N THR A 124 -38.85 -7.23 -10.04
CA THR A 124 -39.04 -6.31 -8.87
C THR A 124 -38.92 -6.88 -7.43
N GLU A 125 -38.27 -6.24 -6.44
CA GLU A 125 -38.26 -4.82 -6.06
C GLU A 125 -37.13 -4.47 -5.05
N SER A 126 -36.53 -3.30 -5.27
CA SER A 126 -35.82 -2.33 -4.40
C SER A 126 -35.37 -2.64 -2.96
N ARG A 127 -34.06 -2.47 -2.72
CA ARG A 127 -33.45 -2.06 -1.44
C ARG A 127 -33.54 -0.54 -1.25
N ARG A 128 -33.98 -0.06 -0.08
CA ARG A 128 -33.55 1.23 0.49
C ARG A 128 -33.38 1.18 2.01
N PHE A 129 -32.28 1.83 2.40
CA PHE A 129 -31.77 2.27 3.69
C PHE A 129 -32.79 2.69 4.77
N LEU A 130 -32.40 2.51 6.04
CA LEU A 130 -32.57 3.54 7.07
C LEU A 130 -31.54 3.40 8.21
N LYS A 131 -30.75 4.46 8.37
CA LYS A 131 -30.09 4.89 9.61
C LYS A 131 -30.70 6.26 9.92
N SER A 132 -31.08 6.53 11.16
CA SER A 132 -31.10 7.89 11.70
C SER A 132 -30.84 7.88 13.20
N LYS A 133 -30.07 8.89 13.61
CA LYS A 133 -29.56 9.20 14.95
C LYS A 133 -30.51 10.16 15.68
N GLU A 134 -30.47 10.06 17.00
CA GLU A 134 -30.40 11.10 18.04
C GLU A 134 -30.94 12.53 17.76
N LYS A 135 -31.80 13.01 18.67
CA LYS A 135 -31.75 14.26 19.48
C LYS A 135 -33.14 14.48 20.10
N GLN A 136 -33.40 15.16 21.22
CA GLN A 136 -32.70 15.70 22.39
C GLN A 136 -33.73 16.68 23.02
N SER A 137 -33.99 16.64 24.33
CA SER A 137 -34.41 17.76 25.23
C SER A 137 -35.26 17.22 26.39
N ASP A 138 -34.82 17.21 27.64
CA ASP A 138 -34.60 18.29 28.63
C ASP A 138 -35.84 18.74 29.43
N LEU A 139 -35.60 18.78 30.75
CA LEU A 139 -36.19 19.59 31.82
C LEU A 139 -37.57 19.26 32.48
N THR A 140 -37.43 18.76 33.72
CA THR A 140 -37.92 19.31 35.02
C THR A 140 -39.32 19.03 35.60
N LYS A 141 -39.25 18.45 36.82
CA LYS A 141 -39.92 18.78 38.11
C LYS A 141 -41.46 18.74 38.21
N ILE A 142 -41.92 18.04 39.28
CA ILE A 142 -42.95 18.38 40.32
C ILE A 142 -43.59 17.05 40.80
N LYS A 143 -43.24 16.48 41.97
CA LYS A 143 -43.87 16.58 43.33
C LYS A 143 -45.35 16.13 43.45
N GLY A 144 -45.58 15.18 44.38
CA GLY A 144 -46.89 14.78 44.98
C GLY A 144 -47.19 13.29 44.77
N SER A 145 -47.11 12.36 45.74
CA SER A 145 -48.03 12.13 46.89
C SER A 145 -49.48 12.08 46.39
N ILE A 146 -50.20 10.94 46.38
CA ILE A 146 -50.82 10.26 47.53
C ILE A 146 -51.84 9.20 46.97
N TYR A 147 -52.26 8.22 47.78
CA TYR A 147 -53.27 7.15 47.59
C TYR A 147 -54.37 7.40 46.52
N GLU A 148 -54.83 6.35 45.79
CA GLU A 148 -56.22 5.84 45.80
C GLU A 148 -56.44 4.67 44.83
N THR A 149 -57.16 3.67 45.32
CA THR A 149 -57.54 2.38 44.71
C THR A 149 -58.77 2.54 43.81
N MET A 150 -58.82 1.96 42.60
CA MET A 150 -60.09 1.60 41.96
C MET A 150 -59.97 0.30 41.14
N TYR A 151 -60.77 -0.68 41.55
CA TYR A 151 -60.97 -2.00 40.94
C TYR A 151 -61.75 -1.90 39.62
N SER A 152 -61.40 -2.73 38.63
CA SER A 152 -62.21 -2.94 37.42
C SER A 152 -63.36 -3.93 37.71
N PRO A 153 -64.58 -3.76 37.13
CA PRO A 153 -65.72 -4.64 37.40
C PRO A 153 -65.53 -6.07 36.87
N PRO A 154 -66.10 -7.10 37.53
CA PRO A 154 -65.91 -8.51 37.17
C PRO A 154 -66.66 -8.92 35.89
N GLU A 155 -66.04 -9.79 35.10
CA GLU A 155 -66.58 -10.36 33.85
C GLU A 155 -66.86 -11.86 34.01
N CYS A 156 -67.98 -12.33 33.45
CA CYS A 156 -68.39 -13.73 33.53
C CYS A 156 -67.47 -14.62 32.67
N PRO A 157 -66.76 -15.61 33.24
CA PRO A 157 -65.81 -16.43 32.50
C PRO A 157 -66.44 -17.39 31.48
N PHE A 158 -67.77 -17.57 31.50
CA PHE A 158 -68.48 -18.49 30.60
C PHE A 158 -69.08 -17.80 29.37
N CYS A 159 -69.36 -16.50 29.42
CA CYS A 159 -69.97 -15.78 28.31
C CYS A 159 -69.47 -14.33 28.09
N GLY A 160 -68.53 -13.85 28.91
CA GLY A 160 -67.93 -12.53 28.74
C GLY A 160 -68.83 -11.34 29.09
N LYS A 161 -69.91 -11.57 29.86
CA LYS A 161 -70.78 -10.48 30.30
C LYS A 161 -70.19 -9.78 31.53
N ILE A 162 -70.00 -8.46 31.46
CA ILE A 162 -69.54 -7.63 32.58
C ILE A 162 -70.76 -7.15 33.35
N GLU A 163 -70.78 -7.36 34.66
CA GLU A 163 -71.84 -6.89 35.56
C GLU A 163 -71.25 -5.88 36.55
N ASP A 164 -72.08 -4.94 37.00
CA ASP A 164 -71.63 -3.80 37.81
C ASP A 164 -71.22 -4.18 39.24
N CYS A 165 -71.54 -5.40 39.69
CA CYS A 165 -71.31 -5.90 41.05
C CYS A 165 -71.14 -7.43 41.08
N SER A 166 -70.31 -7.95 42.00
CA SER A 166 -70.05 -9.39 42.17
C SER A 166 -71.29 -10.21 42.53
N GLN A 167 -72.26 -9.64 43.25
CA GLN A 167 -73.52 -10.34 43.58
C GLN A 167 -74.38 -10.58 42.34
N ASP A 168 -74.38 -9.65 41.39
CA ASP A 168 -75.15 -9.79 40.15
C ASP A 168 -74.50 -10.82 39.21
N MET A 169 -73.17 -10.94 39.25
CA MET A 169 -72.42 -12.00 38.57
C MET A 169 -72.80 -13.41 39.06
N GLU A 170 -72.91 -13.59 40.38
CA GLU A 170 -73.25 -14.90 40.95
C GLU A 170 -74.69 -15.30 40.58
N THR A 171 -75.59 -14.33 40.52
CA THR A 171 -76.98 -14.52 40.09
C THR A 171 -77.06 -14.82 38.59
N HIS A 172 -76.23 -14.15 37.77
CA HIS A 172 -76.10 -14.42 36.34
C HIS A 172 -75.63 -15.86 36.07
N VAL A 173 -74.58 -16.33 36.77
CA VAL A 173 -74.08 -17.71 36.62
C VAL A 173 -75.14 -18.74 37.03
N LYS A 174 -75.83 -18.52 38.16
CA LYS A 174 -76.89 -19.42 38.66
C LYS A 174 -78.16 -19.45 37.81
N THR A 175 -78.40 -18.46 36.95
CA THR A 175 -79.65 -18.39 36.14
C THR A 175 -79.45 -18.62 34.65
N LYS A 176 -78.27 -18.33 34.10
CA LYS A 176 -77.96 -18.49 32.66
C LYS A 176 -77.04 -19.66 32.36
N HIS A 177 -76.34 -20.18 33.38
CA HIS A 177 -75.52 -21.39 33.30
C HIS A 177 -76.07 -22.51 34.19
N THR A 178 -77.36 -22.48 34.51
CA THR A 178 -78.06 -23.46 35.36
C THR A 178 -77.97 -24.89 34.82
N ASN A 179 -77.85 -25.07 33.50
CA ASN A 179 -77.65 -26.39 32.89
C ASN A 179 -76.25 -26.98 33.13
N LEU A 180 -75.35 -26.25 33.80
CA LEU A 180 -74.03 -26.72 34.25
C LEU A 180 -73.96 -26.97 35.76
N LEU A 181 -75.05 -26.70 36.50
CA LEU A 181 -75.11 -26.75 37.96
C LEU A 181 -76.48 -27.30 38.43
N ASP A 182 -76.75 -28.58 38.13
CA ASP A 182 -77.40 -29.56 39.04
C ASP A 182 -77.79 -30.85 38.29
N THR A 183 -77.29 -31.99 38.77
CA THR A 183 -77.72 -33.38 38.46
C THR A 183 -79.07 -33.69 39.11
N PRO A 184 -80.00 -34.42 38.45
CA PRO A 184 -80.03 -35.89 38.67
C PRO A 184 -80.62 -36.77 37.52
N LEU A 185 -80.19 -38.04 37.54
CA LEU A 185 -80.88 -39.26 37.08
C LEU A 185 -81.41 -39.35 35.63
N GLU A 186 -80.76 -40.18 34.81
CA GLU A 186 -81.25 -41.48 34.32
C GLU A 186 -80.33 -42.03 33.21
N ASP A 187 -80.22 -43.36 33.15
CA ASP A 187 -79.38 -44.21 32.31
C ASP A 187 -79.11 -43.75 30.86
N CYS A 188 -77.83 -43.71 30.48
CA CYS A 188 -77.19 -44.45 29.35
C CYS A 188 -76.00 -43.67 28.74
N ASP A 189 -74.87 -44.36 28.64
CA ASP A 189 -73.60 -44.00 27.97
C ASP A 189 -72.76 -42.88 28.62
N GLU A 190 -72.07 -43.20 29.73
CA GLU A 190 -70.90 -42.43 30.15
C GLU A 190 -69.79 -42.53 29.08
N PRO A 191 -69.33 -41.43 28.48
CA PRO A 191 -68.18 -41.45 27.59
C PRO A 191 -66.94 -41.88 28.39
N LEU A 192 -66.40 -43.04 28.04
CA LEU A 192 -65.12 -43.51 28.54
C LEU A 192 -64.01 -42.71 27.88
N TYR A 193 -63.12 -42.11 28.66
CA TYR A 193 -62.03 -41.28 28.18
C TYR A 193 -60.70 -42.02 28.30
N ASP A 194 -60.00 -42.17 27.18
CA ASP A 194 -58.72 -42.84 27.06
C ASP A 194 -57.55 -41.88 27.29
N CYS A 195 -56.63 -42.28 28.18
CA CYS A 195 -55.41 -41.52 28.41
C CYS A 195 -54.46 -41.64 27.20
N PRO A 196 -54.08 -40.53 26.54
CA PRO A 196 -53.23 -40.57 25.35
C PRO A 196 -51.78 -40.97 25.64
N MET A 197 -51.36 -41.01 26.92
CA MET A 197 -49.98 -41.32 27.31
C MET A 197 -49.77 -42.80 27.64
N CYS A 198 -50.78 -43.47 28.18
CA CYS A 198 -50.66 -44.86 28.65
C CYS A 198 -51.81 -45.78 28.25
N GLY A 199 -52.88 -45.25 27.66
CA GLY A 199 -54.05 -45.99 27.21
C GLY A 199 -55.01 -46.44 28.33
N LEU A 200 -54.87 -45.91 29.55
CA LEU A 200 -55.81 -46.19 30.64
C LEU A 200 -57.18 -45.57 30.35
N ILE A 201 -58.25 -46.34 30.53
CA ILE A 201 -59.62 -45.88 30.32
C ILE A 201 -60.19 -45.33 31.62
N CYS A 202 -60.56 -44.06 31.61
CA CYS A 202 -61.10 -43.33 32.76
C CYS A 202 -62.61 -43.12 32.60
N THR A 203 -63.33 -43.24 33.70
CA THR A 203 -64.80 -43.12 33.76
C THR A 203 -65.29 -41.66 33.75
N ASN A 204 -64.40 -40.69 33.98
CA ASN A 204 -64.75 -39.27 34.01
C ASN A 204 -63.56 -38.42 33.54
N TYR A 205 -63.85 -37.33 32.83
CA TYR A 205 -62.87 -36.34 32.38
C TYR A 205 -62.00 -35.79 33.52
N HIS A 206 -62.56 -35.56 34.72
CA HIS A 206 -61.79 -35.07 35.86
C HIS A 206 -60.73 -36.08 36.34
N ILE A 207 -61.05 -37.38 36.30
CA ILE A 207 -60.12 -38.45 36.66
C ILE A 207 -59.06 -38.64 35.57
N LEU A 208 -59.45 -38.51 34.29
CA LEU A 208 -58.49 -38.48 33.20
C LEU A 208 -57.52 -37.29 33.35
N GLN A 209 -58.04 -36.11 33.69
CA GLN A 209 -57.24 -34.91 33.86
C GLN A 209 -56.24 -35.08 35.03
N GLU A 210 -56.69 -35.52 36.21
CA GLU A 210 -55.79 -35.82 37.33
C GLU A 210 -54.75 -36.90 36.97
N HIS A 211 -55.14 -37.90 36.19
CA HIS A 211 -54.23 -38.96 35.77
C HIS A 211 -53.19 -38.49 34.73
N VAL A 212 -53.59 -37.64 33.78
CA VAL A 212 -52.68 -37.00 32.82
C VAL A 212 -51.76 -36.02 33.54
N ASP A 213 -52.28 -35.27 34.52
CA ASP A 213 -51.50 -34.37 35.37
C ASP A 213 -50.47 -35.17 36.18
N LEU A 214 -50.81 -36.36 36.69
CA LEU A 214 -49.84 -37.26 37.32
C LEU A 214 -48.74 -37.76 36.37
N HIS A 215 -49.04 -38.01 35.09
CA HIS A 215 -48.01 -38.32 34.10
C HIS A 215 -47.10 -37.12 33.81
N LEU A 216 -47.66 -35.91 33.77
CA LEU A 216 -46.90 -34.66 33.60
C LEU A 216 -46.05 -34.33 34.84
N GLU A 217 -46.55 -34.65 36.04
CA GLU A 217 -45.83 -34.50 37.30
C GLU A 217 -44.76 -35.59 37.47
N GLU A 218 -45.01 -36.86 37.11
CA GLU A 218 -43.99 -37.93 37.10
C GLU A 218 -42.90 -37.67 36.07
N SER A 219 -43.24 -37.14 34.89
CA SER A 219 -42.23 -36.66 33.94
C SER A 219 -41.54 -35.38 34.45
N GLY A 220 -42.18 -34.61 35.33
CA GLY A 220 -41.57 -33.57 36.17
C GLY A 220 -40.60 -34.10 37.24
N PHE A 221 -40.80 -35.31 37.78
CA PHE A 221 -39.82 -35.98 38.66
C PHE A 221 -38.68 -36.65 37.88
N GLY A 222 -38.92 -37.10 36.64
CA GLY A 222 -37.88 -37.47 35.68
C GLY A 222 -36.97 -36.30 35.25
N GLN A 223 -37.46 -35.05 35.37
CA GLN A 223 -36.67 -33.84 35.10
C GLN A 223 -35.52 -33.60 36.10
N GLY A 224 -35.41 -34.36 37.19
CA GLY A 224 -34.23 -34.33 38.05
C GLY A 224 -32.96 -34.81 37.34
N MET A 225 -33.08 -35.79 36.44
CA MET A 225 -31.97 -36.27 35.59
C MET A 225 -31.82 -35.40 34.32
N ASP A 226 -32.92 -34.92 33.74
CA ASP A 226 -32.92 -34.07 32.54
C ASP A 226 -32.47 -32.62 32.80
N ARG A 227 -32.64 -32.05 34.00
CA ARG A 227 -32.06 -30.74 34.37
C ARG A 227 -30.54 -30.80 34.48
N VAL A 228 -29.97 -31.93 34.93
CA VAL A 228 -28.51 -32.14 34.97
C VAL A 228 -27.96 -32.38 33.56
N GLN A 229 -28.69 -33.12 32.72
CA GLN A 229 -28.36 -33.33 31.31
C GLN A 229 -28.42 -32.01 30.51
N CYS A 230 -29.48 -31.21 30.67
CA CYS A 230 -29.65 -29.90 30.03
C CYS A 230 -28.62 -28.87 30.52
N SER A 231 -28.18 -28.92 31.79
CA SER A 231 -27.05 -28.13 32.29
C SER A 231 -25.74 -28.53 31.60
N ARG A 232 -25.48 -29.84 31.43
CA ARG A 232 -24.28 -30.33 30.73
C ARG A 232 -24.32 -30.05 29.23
N ASP A 233 -25.47 -30.13 28.59
CA ASP A 233 -25.65 -29.80 27.18
C ASP A 233 -25.51 -28.30 26.94
N LEU A 234 -26.00 -27.46 27.84
CA LEU A 234 -25.78 -26.02 27.83
C LEU A 234 -24.30 -25.68 28.07
N GLU A 235 -23.64 -26.32 29.02
CA GLU A 235 -22.19 -26.18 29.26
C GLU A 235 -21.38 -26.63 28.03
N LEU A 236 -21.74 -27.75 27.41
CA LEU A 236 -21.10 -28.24 26.18
C LEU A 236 -21.33 -27.27 25.01
N ALA A 237 -22.55 -26.76 24.83
CA ALA A 237 -22.86 -25.76 23.81
C ALA A 237 -22.06 -24.47 24.02
N GLN A 238 -21.93 -24.01 25.27
CA GLN A 238 -21.09 -22.87 25.63
C GLN A 238 -19.60 -23.14 25.36
N GLN A 239 -19.10 -24.33 25.68
CA GLN A 239 -17.72 -24.73 25.38
C GLN A 239 -17.45 -24.80 23.88
N LEU A 240 -18.36 -25.38 23.09
CA LEU A 240 -18.27 -25.43 21.64
C LEU A 240 -18.29 -24.03 21.03
N GLN A 241 -19.19 -23.15 21.49
CA GLN A 241 -19.24 -21.75 21.07
C GLN A 241 -17.95 -21.00 21.43
N GLN A 242 -17.42 -21.19 22.64
CA GLN A 242 -16.14 -20.58 23.06
C GLN A 242 -14.97 -21.08 22.21
N GLU A 243 -14.94 -22.36 21.87
CA GLU A 243 -13.90 -22.96 21.04
C GLU A 243 -14.00 -22.50 19.58
N GLU A 244 -15.21 -22.39 19.02
CA GLU A 244 -15.46 -21.80 17.70
C GLU A 244 -15.06 -20.32 17.66
N ASP A 245 -15.45 -19.53 18.66
CA ASP A 245 -15.05 -18.13 18.78
C ASP A 245 -13.54 -17.99 18.97
N ARG A 246 -12.89 -18.90 19.71
CA ARG A 246 -11.43 -18.94 19.87
C ARG A 246 -10.74 -19.24 18.54
N LYS A 247 -11.23 -20.23 17.77
CA LYS A 247 -10.72 -20.56 16.44
C LYS A 247 -10.91 -19.40 15.46
N ARG A 248 -12.10 -18.78 15.44
CA ARG A 248 -12.39 -17.61 14.60
C ARG A 248 -11.46 -16.45 14.93
N ARG A 249 -11.33 -16.07 16.20
CA ARG A 249 -10.42 -15.00 16.64
C ARG A 249 -8.96 -15.31 16.32
N SER A 250 -8.53 -16.56 16.46
CA SER A 250 -7.17 -16.97 16.12
C SER A 250 -6.89 -16.85 14.63
N GLU A 251 -7.85 -17.21 13.78
CA GLU A 251 -7.72 -17.09 12.32
C GLU A 251 -7.77 -15.62 11.88
N GLU A 252 -8.68 -14.82 12.45
CA GLU A 252 -8.75 -13.37 12.24
C GLU A 252 -7.42 -12.69 12.62
N SER A 253 -6.85 -13.03 13.78
CA SER A 253 -5.56 -12.50 14.24
C SER A 253 -4.41 -12.92 13.32
N ARG A 254 -4.42 -14.16 12.80
CA ARG A 254 -3.43 -14.63 11.83
C ARG A 254 -3.52 -13.85 10.52
N GLN A 255 -4.73 -13.67 9.99
CA GLN A 255 -4.97 -12.90 8.77
C GLN A 255 -4.55 -11.43 8.94
N GLU A 256 -4.95 -10.79 10.04
CA GLU A 256 -4.56 -9.42 10.37
C GLU A 256 -3.04 -9.28 10.44
N MET A 257 -2.35 -10.20 11.13
CA MET A 257 -0.89 -10.16 11.24
C MET A 257 -0.19 -10.32 9.88
N GLU A 258 -0.70 -11.17 9.00
CA GLU A 258 -0.16 -11.34 7.64
C GLU A 258 -0.39 -10.11 6.76
N GLU A 259 -1.58 -9.52 6.79
CA GLU A 259 -1.90 -8.30 6.05
C GLU A 259 -1.10 -7.12 6.57
N PHE A 260 -1.01 -6.95 7.89
CA PHE A 260 -0.22 -5.90 8.52
C PHE A 260 1.26 -5.99 8.13
N ARG A 261 1.85 -7.19 8.15
CA ARG A 261 3.24 -7.40 7.69
C ARG A 261 3.42 -7.07 6.21
N LYS A 262 2.45 -7.44 5.34
CA LYS A 262 2.50 -7.11 3.91
C LYS A 262 2.45 -5.60 3.70
N LEU A 263 1.58 -4.89 4.41
CA LEU A 263 1.46 -3.44 4.35
C LEU A 263 2.73 -2.75 4.87
N GLN A 264 3.25 -3.16 6.03
CA GLN A 264 4.51 -2.63 6.56
C GLN A 264 5.65 -2.75 5.55
N ARG A 265 5.79 -3.92 4.90
CA ARG A 265 6.79 -4.11 3.86
C ARG A 265 6.55 -3.22 2.63
N GLN A 266 5.30 -3.10 2.18
CA GLN A 266 4.95 -2.27 1.02
C GLN A 266 5.29 -0.80 1.25
N TYR A 267 4.98 -0.27 2.43
CA TYR A 267 5.28 1.11 2.79
C TYR A 267 6.70 1.32 3.32
N GLY A 268 7.52 0.26 3.40
CA GLY A 268 8.91 0.32 3.85
C GLY A 268 9.10 0.56 5.35
N LEU A 269 8.09 0.22 6.16
CA LEU A 269 8.01 0.38 7.62
C LEU A 269 8.26 -0.94 8.38
N ASP A 270 8.74 -1.98 7.71
CA ASP A 270 9.05 -3.28 8.30
C ASP A 270 10.46 -3.38 8.89
N ASN A 271 11.23 -2.28 8.87
CA ASN A 271 12.62 -2.20 9.32
C ASN A 271 13.55 -3.26 8.68
N SER A 272 13.25 -3.74 7.46
CA SER A 272 14.02 -4.77 6.75
C SER A 272 15.34 -4.27 6.10
N GLY A 273 15.84 -3.12 6.54
CA GLY A 273 16.99 -2.42 5.97
C GLY A 273 16.60 -1.30 4.99
N GLY A 274 17.58 -0.53 4.53
CA GLY A 274 17.37 0.66 3.72
C GLY A 274 18.11 0.63 2.38
N TYR A 275 18.51 1.81 1.92
CA TYR A 275 19.19 2.03 0.64
C TYR A 275 20.46 1.19 0.48
N LYS A 276 21.40 1.29 1.46
CA LYS A 276 22.70 0.58 1.43
C LYS A 276 22.50 -0.93 1.27
N GLN A 277 21.68 -1.53 2.13
CA GLN A 277 21.44 -2.98 2.12
C GLN A 277 20.77 -3.43 0.81
N GLN A 278 19.82 -2.64 0.29
CA GLN A 278 19.18 -2.98 -0.97
C GLN A 278 20.12 -2.85 -2.18
N GLN A 279 20.96 -1.82 -2.22
CA GLN A 279 21.94 -1.62 -3.28
C GLN A 279 22.92 -2.79 -3.33
N LEU A 280 23.50 -3.17 -2.19
CA LEU A 280 24.42 -4.31 -2.09
C LEU A 280 23.77 -5.61 -2.51
N ARG A 281 22.60 -5.95 -1.93
CA ARG A 281 21.87 -7.19 -2.27
C ARG A 281 21.53 -7.28 -3.75
N ASN A 282 21.12 -6.18 -4.37
CA ASN A 282 20.78 -6.17 -5.79
C ASN A 282 22.02 -6.28 -6.67
N MET A 283 23.17 -5.70 -6.28
CA MET A 283 24.42 -5.91 -7.01
C MET A 283 24.93 -7.35 -6.85
N GLU A 284 24.84 -7.96 -5.66
CA GLU A 284 25.14 -9.39 -5.44
C GLU A 284 24.30 -10.30 -6.33
N ILE A 285 23.01 -10.00 -6.49
CA ILE A 285 22.12 -10.73 -7.40
C ILE A 285 22.61 -10.62 -8.86
N GLU A 286 23.10 -9.47 -9.29
CA GLU A 286 23.61 -9.30 -10.65
C GLU A 286 24.97 -10.00 -10.87
N VAL A 287 25.81 -10.07 -9.83
CA VAL A 287 27.04 -10.91 -9.84
C VAL A 287 26.67 -12.38 -9.97
N ASN A 288 25.75 -12.88 -9.14
CA ASN A 288 25.28 -14.27 -9.18
C ASN A 288 24.60 -14.64 -10.51
N ARG A 289 24.13 -13.64 -11.28
CA ARG A 289 23.55 -13.83 -12.62
C ARG A 289 24.58 -13.76 -13.75
N GLY A 290 25.86 -13.52 -13.45
CA GLY A 290 26.90 -13.29 -14.46
C GLY A 290 26.69 -12.01 -15.26
N LYS A 291 26.00 -11.01 -14.69
CA LYS A 291 25.75 -9.70 -15.34
C LYS A 291 26.63 -8.58 -14.79
N MET A 292 27.36 -8.85 -13.73
CA MET A 292 28.31 -7.94 -13.10
C MET A 292 29.52 -8.72 -12.64
N HIS A 293 30.71 -8.26 -13.00
CA HIS A 293 31.95 -8.90 -12.56
C HIS A 293 32.22 -8.60 -11.07
N PRO A 294 32.77 -9.53 -10.26
CA PRO A 294 33.06 -9.29 -8.84
C PRO A 294 33.93 -8.05 -8.57
N SER A 295 34.94 -7.78 -9.42
CA SER A 295 35.75 -6.56 -9.27
C SER A 295 34.92 -5.28 -9.48
N GLU A 296 33.93 -5.31 -10.36
CA GLU A 296 33.01 -4.20 -10.58
C GLU A 296 32.08 -4.01 -9.37
N PHE A 297 31.60 -5.10 -8.75
CA PHE A 297 30.80 -5.05 -7.53
C PHE A 297 31.54 -4.29 -6.42
N HIS A 298 32.78 -4.67 -6.15
CA HIS A 298 33.56 -4.04 -5.09
C HIS A 298 33.90 -2.57 -5.41
N ARG A 299 34.19 -2.23 -6.67
CA ARG A 299 34.35 -0.81 -7.09
C ARG A 299 33.09 0.00 -6.83
N ARG A 300 31.94 -0.49 -7.31
CA ARG A 300 30.64 0.19 -7.13
C ARG A 300 30.26 0.28 -5.65
N LYS A 301 30.62 -0.71 -4.84
CA LYS A 301 30.47 -0.68 -3.39
C LYS A 301 31.31 0.44 -2.76
N ALA A 302 32.58 0.58 -3.14
CA ALA A 302 33.44 1.67 -2.67
C ALA A 302 32.87 3.05 -3.03
N ASP A 303 32.55 3.29 -4.31
CA ASP A 303 31.94 4.56 -4.78
C ASP A 303 30.66 4.90 -4.01
N MET A 304 29.82 3.88 -3.77
CA MET A 304 28.58 4.03 -3.01
C MET A 304 28.88 4.44 -1.56
N MET A 305 29.83 3.77 -0.90
CA MET A 305 30.19 4.08 0.48
C MET A 305 30.75 5.50 0.63
N GLU A 306 31.56 5.96 -0.33
CA GLU A 306 32.04 7.35 -0.38
C GLU A 306 30.90 8.35 -0.52
N SER A 307 29.99 8.12 -1.48
CA SER A 307 28.82 8.98 -1.69
C SER A 307 27.90 9.02 -0.47
N LEU A 308 27.75 7.90 0.24
CA LEU A 308 26.97 7.81 1.47
C LEU A 308 27.63 8.54 2.64
N ALA A 309 28.96 8.53 2.75
CA ALA A 309 29.67 9.21 3.84
C ALA A 309 29.70 10.73 3.66
N ILE A 310 29.80 11.21 2.42
CA ILE A 310 29.78 12.63 2.09
C ILE A 310 28.33 13.17 2.07
N GLY A 311 27.34 12.30 1.82
CA GLY A 311 25.93 12.66 1.77
C GLY A 311 25.46 13.22 0.42
N ILE A 312 26.29 13.12 -0.62
CA ILE A 312 26.01 13.64 -1.97
C ILE A 312 25.60 12.50 -2.90
N ASP A 313 24.60 12.74 -3.76
CA ASP A 313 24.19 11.76 -4.77
C ASP A 313 25.31 11.55 -5.81
N ASP A 314 25.58 10.29 -6.16
CA ASP A 314 26.68 9.94 -7.08
C ASP A 314 26.42 10.37 -8.54
N GLY A 315 25.22 10.86 -8.85
CA GLY A 315 24.84 11.35 -10.17
C GLY A 315 24.73 10.27 -11.24
N LYS A 316 24.90 8.97 -10.91
CA LYS A 316 24.87 7.87 -11.90
C LYS A 316 23.50 7.69 -12.53
N THR A 317 22.44 8.13 -11.86
CA THR A 317 21.05 8.08 -12.37
C THR A 317 20.55 9.42 -12.91
N LYS A 318 21.44 10.42 -13.03
CA LYS A 318 21.12 11.77 -13.49
C LYS A 318 21.09 11.86 -15.01
N THR A 319 20.12 12.60 -15.56
CA THR A 319 20.10 13.02 -16.97
C THR A 319 19.80 14.51 -17.08
N SER A 320 20.75 15.28 -17.61
CA SER A 320 20.68 16.74 -17.78
C SER A 320 20.36 17.14 -19.22
N GLY A 321 19.99 18.41 -19.46
CA GLY A 321 19.83 18.97 -20.81
C GLY A 321 18.46 18.74 -21.48
N ILE A 322 17.51 18.11 -20.77
CA ILE A 322 16.21 17.73 -21.32
C ILE A 322 15.34 18.98 -21.54
N MET A 323 15.43 19.98 -20.67
CA MET A 323 14.61 21.20 -20.76
C MET A 323 14.98 22.02 -22.01
N GLU A 324 16.26 22.11 -22.32
CA GLU A 324 16.81 22.76 -23.51
C GLU A 324 16.46 21.98 -24.78
N ALA A 325 16.46 20.65 -24.71
CA ALA A 325 15.99 19.82 -25.81
C ALA A 325 14.50 20.01 -26.10
N LEU A 326 13.66 20.06 -25.04
CA LEU A 326 12.24 20.37 -25.16
C LEU A 326 12.03 21.76 -25.75
N TYR A 327 12.78 22.77 -25.30
CA TYR A 327 12.72 24.12 -25.89
C TYR A 327 12.97 24.09 -27.41
N ARG A 328 14.06 23.43 -27.85
CA ARG A 328 14.38 23.29 -29.28
C ARG A 328 13.27 22.56 -30.04
N TYR A 329 12.71 21.49 -29.47
CA TYR A 329 11.61 20.73 -30.08
C TYR A 329 10.36 21.59 -30.26
N TYR A 330 9.92 22.32 -29.23
CA TYR A 330 8.70 23.12 -29.32
C TYR A 330 8.85 24.34 -30.23
N GLN A 331 10.06 24.88 -30.32
CA GLN A 331 10.37 26.00 -31.21
C GLN A 331 10.27 25.56 -32.67
N ASN A 332 10.80 24.38 -33.01
CA ASN A 332 11.01 23.96 -34.39
C ASN A 332 9.97 22.97 -34.94
N ALA A 333 9.49 22.01 -34.13
CA ALA A 333 8.77 20.83 -34.63
C ALA A 333 7.30 20.72 -34.17
N ALA A 334 6.92 21.27 -33.01
CA ALA A 334 5.58 21.07 -32.45
C ALA A 334 4.50 21.89 -33.17
N THR A 335 3.74 21.29 -34.09
CA THR A 335 2.72 21.99 -34.90
C THR A 335 1.33 22.06 -34.25
N ASP A 336 1.02 21.17 -33.32
CA ASP A 336 -0.28 20.99 -32.66
C ASP A 336 -0.44 21.80 -31.36
N VAL A 337 0.67 22.34 -30.86
CA VAL A 337 0.75 23.13 -29.63
C VAL A 337 0.56 24.61 -29.95
N ARG A 338 -0.40 25.25 -29.27
CA ARG A 338 -0.64 26.70 -29.36
C ARG A 338 0.41 27.46 -28.56
N ARG A 339 0.63 27.01 -27.32
CA ARG A 339 1.62 27.55 -26.40
C ARG A 339 2.11 26.48 -25.45
N VAL A 340 3.36 26.55 -25.02
CA VAL A 340 3.92 25.70 -23.98
C VAL A 340 4.67 26.57 -22.97
N TRP A 341 4.51 26.22 -21.70
CA TRP A 341 5.28 26.81 -20.62
C TRP A 341 6.11 25.71 -19.98
N LEU A 342 7.42 25.94 -19.93
CA LEU A 342 8.40 25.05 -19.31
C LEU A 342 8.86 25.68 -18.00
N SER A 343 9.11 24.84 -17.00
CA SER A 343 9.86 25.24 -15.81
C SER A 343 11.26 25.71 -16.17
N THR A 344 11.98 26.25 -15.19
CA THR A 344 13.43 26.46 -15.30
C THR A 344 14.17 25.13 -15.50
N VAL A 345 15.50 25.15 -15.59
CA VAL A 345 16.29 23.94 -15.82
C VAL A 345 16.01 22.89 -14.72
N VAL A 346 15.90 21.63 -15.13
CA VAL A 346 15.64 20.48 -14.25
C VAL A 346 16.49 19.32 -14.71
N ASP A 347 17.30 18.78 -13.79
CA ASP A 347 17.94 17.48 -13.99
C ASP A 347 16.95 16.37 -13.63
N HIS A 348 16.87 15.35 -14.48
CA HIS A 348 16.10 14.14 -14.18
C HIS A 348 16.92 13.17 -13.33
N PHE A 349 16.29 12.57 -12.33
CA PHE A 349 16.88 11.52 -11.50
C PHE A 349 15.96 10.31 -11.49
N HIS A 350 16.50 9.13 -11.78
CA HIS A 350 15.77 7.87 -11.66
C HIS A 350 16.25 7.02 -10.48
N SER A 351 15.47 6.01 -10.11
CA SER A 351 15.86 5.08 -9.06
C SER A 351 17.06 4.22 -9.46
N SER A 352 18.02 4.12 -8.55
CA SER A 352 19.15 3.19 -8.57
C SER A 352 18.73 1.82 -8.05
N PHE A 353 19.67 0.87 -7.92
CA PHE A 353 19.34 -0.42 -7.31
C PHE A 353 18.94 -0.30 -5.84
N GLY A 354 19.44 0.69 -5.11
CA GLY A 354 19.17 0.91 -3.69
C GLY A 354 17.77 1.41 -3.38
N ASP A 355 17.15 2.16 -4.31
CA ASP A 355 15.86 2.81 -4.07
C ASP A 355 14.73 2.39 -5.04
N LYS A 356 15.02 1.51 -5.99
CA LYS A 356 14.00 0.99 -6.91
C LYS A 356 12.84 0.36 -6.12
N GLY A 357 11.64 0.85 -6.41
CA GLY A 357 10.37 0.39 -5.81
C GLY A 357 9.85 1.26 -4.66
N TRP A 358 10.64 2.22 -4.15
CA TRP A 358 10.22 3.06 -3.02
C TRP A 358 10.77 4.50 -3.05
N GLY A 359 11.83 4.75 -3.83
CA GLY A 359 12.57 6.01 -3.87
C GLY A 359 11.89 7.20 -4.55
N CYS A 360 10.66 7.04 -5.09
CA CYS A 360 10.05 8.04 -5.96
C CYS A 360 9.97 9.44 -5.33
N GLY A 361 9.50 9.57 -4.08
CA GLY A 361 9.40 10.88 -3.40
C GLY A 361 10.75 11.58 -3.27
N TYR A 362 11.78 10.84 -2.89
CA TYR A 362 13.14 11.35 -2.75
C TYR A 362 13.75 11.77 -4.10
N ARG A 363 13.54 10.98 -5.16
CA ARG A 363 14.03 11.32 -6.52
C ARG A 363 13.31 12.54 -7.09
N ASN A 364 12.01 12.69 -6.85
CA ASN A 364 11.28 13.89 -7.24
C ASN A 364 11.74 15.12 -6.44
N PHE A 365 12.10 14.97 -5.17
CA PHE A 365 12.77 16.03 -4.41
C PHE A 365 14.13 16.39 -5.01
N GLN A 366 14.97 15.43 -5.41
CA GLN A 366 16.24 15.72 -6.10
C GLN A 366 16.02 16.48 -7.41
N MET A 367 15.02 16.09 -8.21
CA MET A 367 14.67 16.82 -9.44
C MET A 367 14.23 18.25 -9.13
N LEU A 368 13.37 18.46 -8.13
CA LEU A 368 12.97 19.79 -7.69
C LEU A 368 14.17 20.62 -7.20
N LEU A 369 15.01 20.05 -6.33
CA LEU A 369 16.17 20.72 -5.77
C LEU A 369 17.20 21.09 -6.84
N SER A 370 17.42 20.22 -7.84
CA SER A 370 18.33 20.51 -8.97
C SER A 370 17.97 21.81 -9.69
N SER A 371 16.67 22.12 -9.72
CA SER A 371 16.12 23.34 -10.31
C SER A 371 16.33 24.57 -9.43
N LEU A 372 16.19 24.40 -8.11
CA LEU A 372 16.41 25.47 -7.12
C LEU A 372 17.88 25.84 -7.01
N LEU A 373 18.79 24.86 -7.07
CA LEU A 373 20.24 25.08 -7.02
C LEU A 373 20.78 25.91 -8.20
N GLN A 374 20.07 25.91 -9.33
CA GLN A 374 20.41 26.69 -10.53
C GLN A 374 19.76 28.07 -10.55
N ASN A 375 18.99 28.43 -9.54
CA ASN A 375 18.24 29.68 -9.49
C ASN A 375 18.79 30.57 -8.38
N ASP A 376 19.39 31.70 -8.77
CA ASP A 376 20.04 32.67 -7.88
C ASP A 376 19.13 33.17 -6.74
N ALA A 377 17.81 33.15 -6.92
CA ALA A 377 16.85 33.53 -5.88
C ALA A 377 16.92 32.65 -4.61
N TYR A 378 17.49 31.45 -4.71
CA TYR A 378 17.64 30.50 -3.60
C TYR A 378 19.09 30.33 -3.14
N GLY A 379 20.04 31.08 -3.73
CA GLY A 379 21.47 30.93 -3.45
C GLY A 379 21.84 31.13 -1.98
N ASP A 380 21.15 32.06 -1.29
CA ASP A 380 21.41 32.33 0.13
C ASP A 380 20.99 31.19 1.07
N CYS A 381 19.87 30.52 0.78
CA CYS A 381 19.36 29.44 1.65
C CYS A 381 19.91 28.06 1.27
N LEU A 382 20.38 27.88 0.03
CA LEU A 382 20.98 26.64 -0.47
C LEU A 382 22.49 26.75 -0.70
N LYS A 383 23.15 27.69 -0.03
CA LYS A 383 24.58 27.92 -0.18
C LYS A 383 25.37 26.65 0.15
N ASP A 384 26.35 26.33 -0.70
CA ASP A 384 27.23 25.17 -0.58
C ASP A 384 26.51 23.80 -0.60
N MET A 385 25.22 23.77 -0.95
CA MET A 385 24.45 22.53 -1.03
C MET A 385 24.62 21.87 -2.41
N SER A 386 24.94 20.59 -2.39
CA SER A 386 24.86 19.71 -3.56
C SER A 386 23.60 18.85 -3.48
N VAL A 387 23.23 18.18 -4.58
CA VAL A 387 22.09 17.25 -4.57
C VAL A 387 22.40 16.10 -3.60
N PRO A 388 21.63 15.94 -2.50
CA PRO A 388 21.92 14.94 -1.47
C PRO A 388 21.54 13.53 -1.94
N CYS A 389 22.26 12.52 -1.45
CA CYS A 389 21.88 11.12 -1.66
C CYS A 389 20.62 10.75 -0.86
N ILE A 390 19.97 9.62 -1.19
CA ILE A 390 18.70 9.23 -0.56
C ILE A 390 18.80 9.13 0.98
N PRO A 391 19.83 8.47 1.56
CA PRO A 391 19.99 8.45 3.02
C PRO A 391 20.22 9.83 3.63
N LYS A 392 20.91 10.74 2.93
CA LYS A 392 21.04 12.13 3.40
C LYS A 392 19.71 12.87 3.41
N ILE A 393 18.86 12.68 2.39
CA ILE A 393 17.50 13.23 2.38
C ILE A 393 16.69 12.70 3.56
N GLN A 394 16.80 11.40 3.87
CA GLN A 394 16.17 10.79 5.04
C GLN A 394 16.63 11.47 6.33
N SER A 395 17.94 11.70 6.51
CA SER A 395 18.49 12.43 7.66
C SER A 395 17.97 13.87 7.73
N MET A 396 17.92 14.60 6.61
CA MET A 396 17.47 15.99 6.59
C MET A 396 15.99 16.12 6.97
N ILE A 397 15.15 15.15 6.60
CA ILE A 397 13.75 15.09 7.04
C ILE A 397 13.68 14.82 8.54
N GLU A 398 14.47 13.87 9.05
CA GLU A 398 14.55 13.61 10.50
C GLU A 398 15.03 14.84 11.28
N ASP A 399 15.98 15.61 10.74
CA ASP A 399 16.45 16.85 11.35
C ASP A 399 15.35 17.91 11.36
N ALA A 400 14.55 18.01 10.30
CA ALA A 400 13.36 18.86 10.30
C ALA A 400 12.34 18.43 11.38
N TRP A 401 12.14 17.13 11.58
CA TRP A 401 11.29 16.64 12.68
C TRP A 401 11.86 16.99 14.05
N LYS A 402 13.18 16.84 14.25
CA LYS A 402 13.86 17.25 15.49
C LYS A 402 13.76 18.76 15.74
N GLU A 403 13.76 19.57 14.69
CA GLU A 403 13.51 21.02 14.79
C GLU A 403 12.07 21.34 15.25
N GLY A 404 11.16 20.38 15.15
CA GLY A 404 9.76 20.48 15.54
C GLY A 404 8.79 20.64 14.38
N PHE A 405 9.13 20.21 13.17
CA PHE A 405 8.16 20.17 12.07
C PHE A 405 7.34 18.87 12.09
N ASP A 406 6.04 18.97 11.81
CA ASP A 406 5.11 17.86 11.57
C ASP A 406 5.33 16.60 12.47
N PRO A 407 5.11 16.72 13.79
CA PRO A 407 5.28 15.59 14.70
C PRO A 407 4.30 14.43 14.42
N GLN A 408 3.14 14.73 13.81
CA GLN A 408 2.19 13.69 13.42
C GLN A 408 2.74 12.88 12.25
N GLY A 409 3.22 13.52 11.18
CA GLY A 409 3.88 12.84 10.06
C GLY A 409 5.10 12.04 10.50
N ALA A 410 5.92 12.61 11.40
CA ALA A 410 7.04 11.88 12.02
C ALA A 410 6.56 10.59 12.70
N SER A 411 5.51 10.66 13.53
CA SER A 411 4.95 9.49 14.22
C SER A 411 4.40 8.41 13.28
N GLN A 412 3.79 8.79 12.15
CA GLN A 412 3.29 7.86 11.13
C GLN A 412 4.40 7.04 10.47
N LEU A 413 5.62 7.60 10.45
CA LEU A 413 6.83 7.00 9.90
C LEU A 413 7.78 6.52 10.99
N ASN A 414 7.25 6.20 12.18
CA ASN A 414 8.01 5.69 13.34
C ASN A 414 9.17 6.61 13.79
N ASN A 415 9.09 7.92 13.48
CA ASN A 415 10.11 8.93 13.74
C ASN A 415 11.49 8.58 13.17
N ARG A 416 11.55 7.75 12.12
CA ARG A 416 12.80 7.26 11.55
C ARG A 416 12.65 6.90 10.08
N LEU A 417 13.52 7.47 9.26
CA LEU A 417 13.65 7.19 7.83
C LEU A 417 14.99 6.53 7.50
N GLN A 418 16.09 6.94 8.13
CA GLN A 418 17.40 6.38 7.85
C GLN A 418 17.44 4.88 8.08
N GLY A 419 18.02 4.15 7.12
CA GLY A 419 18.05 2.69 7.16
C GLY A 419 16.69 2.02 6.95
N THR A 420 15.70 2.75 6.43
CA THR A 420 14.39 2.21 6.01
C THR A 420 14.17 2.41 4.51
N LYS A 421 13.07 1.87 4.01
CA LYS A 421 12.58 2.07 2.63
C LYS A 421 11.28 2.86 2.62
N ALA A 422 11.05 3.64 3.67
CA ALA A 422 9.80 4.31 3.94
C ALA A 422 9.39 5.18 2.74
N TRP A 423 8.15 5.02 2.31
CA TRP A 423 7.54 5.90 1.32
C TRP A 423 7.29 7.26 1.95
N ILE A 424 7.64 8.33 1.23
CA ILE A 424 7.35 9.71 1.63
C ILE A 424 6.36 10.35 0.67
N GLY A 425 5.65 11.37 1.15
CA GLY A 425 4.66 12.13 0.42
C GLY A 425 5.00 13.61 0.27
N ALA A 426 3.98 14.38 -0.11
CA ALA A 426 4.08 15.84 -0.19
C ALA A 426 4.39 16.49 1.17
N CYS A 427 3.95 15.88 2.27
CA CYS A 427 4.15 16.39 3.64
C CYS A 427 5.64 16.43 4.01
N GLU A 428 6.37 15.32 3.83
CA GLU A 428 7.80 15.27 4.12
C GLU A 428 8.60 16.21 3.21
N VAL A 429 8.23 16.31 1.93
CA VAL A 429 8.87 17.23 0.98
C VAL A 429 8.64 18.68 1.38
N TYR A 430 7.42 19.04 1.81
CA TYR A 430 7.12 20.38 2.35
C TYR A 430 7.92 20.67 3.62
N THR A 431 7.97 19.72 4.55
CA THR A 431 8.71 19.83 5.81
C THR A 431 10.19 20.07 5.55
N LEU A 432 10.79 19.30 4.64
CA LEU A 432 12.18 19.45 4.24
C LEU A 432 12.47 20.79 3.55
N LEU A 433 11.67 21.20 2.57
CA LEU A 433 11.85 22.49 1.91
C LEU A 433 11.72 23.66 2.89
N THR A 434 10.72 23.59 3.78
CA THR A 434 10.47 24.64 4.77
C THR A 434 11.59 24.72 5.81
N SER A 435 12.17 23.59 6.25
CA SER A 435 13.33 23.60 7.14
C SER A 435 14.55 24.26 6.50
N LEU A 436 14.71 24.12 5.18
CA LEU A 436 15.72 24.80 4.36
C LEU A 436 15.38 26.27 4.02
N ARG A 437 14.36 26.86 4.67
CA ARG A 437 13.88 28.23 4.40
C ARG A 437 13.37 28.44 2.97
N ILE A 438 12.89 27.40 2.32
CA ILE A 438 12.23 27.51 1.02
C ILE A 438 10.73 27.67 1.26
N LYS A 439 10.14 28.71 0.67
CA LYS A 439 8.71 28.97 0.72
C LYS A 439 8.04 28.04 -0.28
N CYS A 440 7.24 27.12 0.22
CA CYS A 440 6.39 26.25 -0.59
C CYS A 440 5.00 26.11 0.02
N ARG A 441 4.07 25.51 -0.73
CA ARG A 441 2.76 25.10 -0.23
C ARG A 441 2.32 23.77 -0.84
N ILE A 442 1.45 23.09 -0.11
CA ILE A 442 0.75 21.89 -0.57
C ILE A 442 -0.66 22.29 -1.02
N ILE A 443 -1.05 21.80 -2.19
CA ILE A 443 -2.42 21.88 -2.68
C ILE A 443 -2.93 20.45 -2.87
N ASP A 444 -4.04 20.14 -2.22
CA ASP A 444 -4.67 18.83 -2.15
C ASP A 444 -5.94 18.77 -3.02
N PHE A 445 -5.79 18.17 -4.19
CA PHE A 445 -6.88 17.80 -5.09
C PHE A 445 -7.52 16.49 -4.62
N HIS A 446 -8.27 16.55 -3.53
CA HIS A 446 -8.72 15.39 -2.77
C HIS A 446 -9.83 14.55 -3.44
N LYS A 447 -10.44 15.06 -4.52
CA LYS A 447 -11.40 14.34 -5.35
C LYS A 447 -11.37 14.85 -6.80
N SER A 448 -11.76 14.00 -7.75
CA SER A 448 -11.90 14.38 -9.16
C SER A 448 -12.94 15.49 -9.34
N THR A 449 -12.61 16.50 -10.15
CA THR A 449 -13.48 17.67 -10.41
C THR A 449 -14.08 17.69 -11.81
N GLY A 450 -13.82 16.67 -12.63
CA GLY A 450 -14.30 16.58 -14.01
C GLY A 450 -14.96 15.24 -14.34
N PRO A 451 -15.56 15.14 -15.54
CA PRO A 451 -16.21 13.91 -16.00
C PRO A 451 -15.24 12.73 -16.01
N LEU A 452 -15.76 11.51 -15.86
CA LEU A 452 -14.98 10.26 -15.94
C LEU A 452 -13.79 10.19 -14.96
N GLY A 453 -13.90 10.84 -13.80
CA GLY A 453 -12.87 10.84 -12.75
C GLY A 453 -11.65 11.70 -13.08
N THR A 454 -11.81 12.71 -13.95
CA THR A 454 -10.70 13.60 -14.35
C THR A 454 -10.51 14.77 -13.37
N HIS A 455 -9.34 15.43 -13.46
CA HIS A 455 -8.94 16.53 -12.57
C HIS A 455 -8.67 17.84 -13.32
N PRO A 456 -9.68 18.50 -13.95
CA PRO A 456 -9.48 19.76 -14.66
C PRO A 456 -8.95 20.89 -13.75
N ARG A 457 -9.36 20.96 -12.48
CA ARG A 457 -8.86 21.98 -11.55
C ARG A 457 -7.36 21.87 -11.29
N LEU A 458 -6.79 20.66 -11.28
CA LEU A 458 -5.34 20.46 -11.20
C LEU A 458 -4.63 21.05 -12.42
N PHE A 459 -5.13 20.79 -13.62
CA PHE A 459 -4.54 21.30 -14.86
C PHE A 459 -4.64 22.82 -14.94
N GLU A 460 -5.77 23.40 -14.53
CA GLU A 460 -5.96 24.85 -14.49
C GLU A 460 -5.07 25.53 -13.45
N TRP A 461 -4.92 24.93 -12.27
CA TRP A 461 -4.01 25.43 -11.25
C TRP A 461 -2.57 25.45 -11.77
N ILE A 462 -2.13 24.37 -12.41
CA ILE A 462 -0.78 24.28 -13.01
C ILE A 462 -0.62 25.27 -14.16
N LEU A 463 -1.67 25.46 -14.98
CA LEU A 463 -1.67 26.47 -16.04
C LEU A 463 -1.48 27.86 -15.44
N ASN A 464 -2.20 28.21 -14.39
CA ASN A 464 -2.07 29.49 -13.69
C ASN A 464 -0.70 29.64 -13.00
N TYR A 465 -0.14 28.55 -12.49
CA TYR A 465 1.21 28.57 -11.94
C TYR A 465 2.24 28.93 -13.00
N TYR A 466 2.23 28.30 -14.19
CA TYR A 466 3.25 28.56 -15.21
C TYR A 466 2.95 29.75 -16.11
N SER A 467 1.68 30.05 -16.36
CA SER A 467 1.32 31.22 -17.16
C SER A 467 1.62 32.49 -16.37
N SER A 468 2.10 33.52 -17.06
CA SER A 468 2.22 34.87 -16.53
C SER A 468 1.43 35.78 -17.45
N GLU A 469 0.74 36.77 -16.89
CA GLU A 469 -0.13 37.71 -17.62
C GLU A 469 0.67 38.76 -18.41
N ARG A 470 1.56 38.33 -19.30
CA ARG A 470 2.20 39.26 -20.26
C ARG A 470 1.60 39.04 -21.65
N GLU A 471 0.89 40.06 -22.13
CA GLU A 471 0.44 40.12 -23.52
C GLU A 471 1.66 40.06 -24.46
N GLY A 472 1.53 39.30 -25.56
CA GLY A 472 2.63 39.10 -26.53
C GLY A 472 3.62 37.96 -26.21
N SER A 473 3.35 37.10 -25.23
CA SER A 473 4.26 35.99 -24.88
C SER A 473 4.50 35.02 -26.07
N PRO A 474 5.75 34.56 -26.29
CA PRO A 474 6.10 33.64 -27.38
C PRO A 474 5.36 32.30 -27.31
N LYS A 475 5.44 31.51 -28.39
CA LYS A 475 4.88 30.14 -28.44
C LYS A 475 5.48 29.24 -27.36
N VAL A 476 6.78 29.35 -27.13
CA VAL A 476 7.53 28.57 -26.14
C VAL A 476 8.02 29.51 -25.05
N VAL A 477 7.59 29.30 -23.81
CA VAL A 477 7.96 30.13 -22.66
C VAL A 477 8.77 29.29 -21.68
N CYS A 478 10.08 29.53 -21.61
CA CYS A 478 10.91 29.04 -20.51
C CYS A 478 10.76 29.98 -19.33
N THR A 479 10.14 29.53 -18.26
CA THR A 479 9.88 30.33 -17.05
C THR A 479 11.07 30.22 -16.09
N SER A 480 11.18 31.16 -15.15
CA SER A 480 12.09 31.03 -14.00
C SER A 480 11.48 30.19 -12.86
N LYS A 481 10.28 29.63 -13.05
CA LYS A 481 9.54 28.93 -12.01
C LYS A 481 10.08 27.50 -11.85
N PRO A 482 10.27 27.02 -10.61
CA PRO A 482 10.64 25.62 -10.34
C PRO A 482 9.59 24.63 -10.85
N PRO A 483 9.95 23.36 -11.08
CA PRO A 483 8.98 22.31 -11.36
C PRO A 483 8.08 22.04 -10.15
N ILE A 484 6.99 21.29 -10.37
CA ILE A 484 6.01 20.98 -9.32
C ILE A 484 6.12 19.50 -8.95
N TYR A 485 6.27 19.21 -7.66
CA TYR A 485 6.16 17.84 -7.14
C TYR A 485 4.69 17.38 -7.21
N LEU A 486 4.41 16.19 -7.74
CA LEU A 486 3.06 15.63 -7.89
C LEU A 486 2.96 14.25 -7.21
N GLN A 487 2.16 14.17 -6.16
CA GLN A 487 1.81 12.94 -5.44
C GLN A 487 0.48 12.37 -5.91
N HIS A 488 0.39 11.05 -5.97
CA HIS A 488 -0.86 10.30 -5.83
C HIS A 488 -0.60 9.06 -4.98
N GLN A 489 -1.64 8.30 -4.61
CA GLN A 489 -1.43 7.11 -3.79
C GLN A 489 -0.49 6.13 -4.49
N GLY A 490 0.65 5.85 -3.84
CA GLY A 490 1.63 4.85 -4.24
C GLY A 490 2.76 5.30 -5.17
N HIS A 491 2.72 6.51 -5.73
CA HIS A 491 3.83 7.02 -6.56
C HIS A 491 3.82 8.55 -6.66
N SER A 492 4.99 9.13 -6.90
CA SER A 492 5.14 10.57 -7.16
C SER A 492 5.94 10.83 -8.42
N ARG A 493 5.73 12.02 -9.00
CA ARG A 493 6.33 12.48 -10.26
C ARG A 493 6.62 13.98 -10.20
N THR A 494 7.34 14.51 -11.19
CA THR A 494 7.68 15.93 -11.27
C THR A 494 7.09 16.55 -12.54
N ILE A 495 6.24 17.57 -12.40
CA ILE A 495 5.67 18.31 -13.52
C ILE A 495 6.65 19.42 -13.92
N VAL A 496 7.17 19.35 -15.14
CA VAL A 496 8.18 20.28 -15.66
C VAL A 496 7.62 21.29 -16.65
N GLY A 497 6.33 21.21 -16.97
CA GLY A 497 5.67 22.17 -17.84
C GLY A 497 4.24 21.78 -18.21
N ILE A 498 3.61 22.63 -19.01
CA ILE A 498 2.25 22.45 -19.49
C ILE A 498 2.12 22.98 -20.92
N GLU A 499 1.42 22.22 -21.77
CA GLU A 499 1.04 22.62 -23.12
C GLU A 499 -0.42 23.05 -23.13
N GLU A 500 -0.71 24.13 -23.84
CA GLU A 500 -2.04 24.43 -24.35
C GLU A 500 -2.05 24.14 -25.84
N ARG A 501 -2.88 23.17 -26.25
CA ARG A 501 -3.00 22.77 -27.65
C ARG A 501 -3.89 23.74 -28.43
N LYS A 502 -3.84 23.66 -29.76
CA LYS A 502 -4.69 24.49 -30.65
C LYS A 502 -6.19 24.29 -30.41
N ASN A 503 -6.60 23.09 -30.01
CA ASN A 503 -7.98 22.77 -29.62
C ASN A 503 -8.33 23.19 -28.18
N ARG A 504 -7.50 24.01 -27.52
CA ARG A 504 -7.65 24.48 -26.12
C ARG A 504 -7.56 23.41 -25.04
N THR A 505 -7.22 22.16 -25.40
CA THR A 505 -6.96 21.13 -24.38
C THR A 505 -5.59 21.32 -23.74
N LEU A 506 -5.50 20.97 -22.45
CA LEU A 506 -4.28 21.06 -21.67
C LEU A 506 -3.58 19.70 -21.58
N CYS A 507 -2.26 19.73 -21.55
CA CYS A 507 -1.41 18.55 -21.45
C CYS A 507 -0.22 18.85 -20.54
N LEU A 508 -0.03 18.06 -19.49
CA LEU A 508 1.12 18.21 -18.60
C LEU A 508 2.34 17.51 -19.17
N LEU A 509 3.51 18.08 -18.90
CA LEU A 509 4.80 17.46 -19.16
C LEU A 509 5.34 16.95 -17.82
N ILE A 510 5.45 15.63 -17.68
CA ILE A 510 5.74 14.98 -16.40
C ILE A 510 6.96 14.05 -16.51
N PHE A 511 7.98 14.34 -15.71
CA PHE A 511 9.10 13.45 -15.46
C PHE A 511 8.73 12.38 -14.42
N ASP A 512 9.14 11.14 -14.69
CA ASP A 512 8.91 10.00 -13.81
C ASP A 512 10.27 9.42 -13.34
N PRO A 513 10.51 9.29 -12.03
CA PRO A 513 11.75 8.68 -11.52
C PRO A 513 11.84 7.17 -11.80
N GLY A 514 10.77 6.55 -12.32
CA GLY A 514 10.79 5.18 -12.81
C GLY A 514 11.40 5.03 -14.21
N TRP A 515 11.65 6.11 -14.94
CA TRP A 515 12.23 6.04 -16.28
C TRP A 515 13.76 5.94 -16.24
N PRO A 516 14.37 4.89 -16.80
CA PRO A 516 15.83 4.74 -16.79
C PRO A 516 16.49 5.75 -17.72
N SER A 517 17.78 6.04 -17.51
CA SER A 517 18.55 7.01 -18.33
C SER A 517 18.42 6.76 -19.84
N ARG A 518 18.41 5.49 -20.29
CA ARG A 518 18.26 5.15 -21.72
C ARG A 518 16.97 5.71 -22.36
N ASP A 519 15.90 5.86 -21.59
CA ASP A 519 14.63 6.40 -22.08
C ASP A 519 14.67 7.93 -22.09
N MET A 520 15.32 8.53 -21.09
CA MET A 520 15.53 9.99 -21.04
C MET A 520 16.49 10.49 -22.12
N GLN A 521 17.52 9.71 -22.45
CA GLN A 521 18.49 10.01 -23.51
C GLN A 521 17.83 10.11 -24.90
N LYS A 522 16.65 9.51 -25.10
CA LYS A 522 15.87 9.66 -26.35
C LYS A 522 15.45 11.11 -26.59
N PHE A 523 15.23 11.89 -25.52
CA PHE A 523 14.88 13.31 -25.62
C PHE A 523 16.07 14.18 -26.01
N LEU A 524 17.31 13.71 -25.85
CA LEU A 524 18.51 14.49 -26.16
C LEU A 524 18.96 14.36 -27.63
N LYS A 525 18.36 13.45 -28.39
CA LYS A 525 18.65 13.28 -29.82
C LYS A 525 18.20 14.54 -30.60
N GLN A 526 18.96 14.91 -31.63
CA GLN A 526 18.64 16.07 -32.48
C GLN A 526 17.25 15.98 -33.11
N ASP A 527 16.90 14.81 -33.65
CA ASP A 527 15.57 14.51 -34.16
C ASP A 527 14.72 13.86 -33.06
N MET A 528 14.21 14.68 -32.14
CA MET A 528 13.27 14.21 -31.11
C MET A 528 12.00 13.66 -31.78
N GLU A 529 11.85 12.34 -31.78
CA GLU A 529 10.65 11.70 -32.31
C GLU A 529 9.42 12.08 -31.47
N ALA A 530 8.33 12.46 -32.15
CA ALA A 530 7.05 12.77 -31.49
C ALA A 530 6.49 11.58 -30.67
N SER A 531 6.88 10.34 -31.03
CA SER A 531 6.58 9.10 -30.31
C SER A 531 7.13 9.11 -28.88
N SER A 532 8.34 9.66 -28.68
CA SER A 532 9.03 9.71 -27.39
C SER A 532 8.34 10.68 -26.43
N LEU A 533 7.82 11.81 -26.95
CA LEU A 533 7.05 12.77 -26.15
C LEU A 533 5.74 12.20 -25.60
N LYS A 534 5.21 11.10 -26.15
CA LYS A 534 3.99 10.45 -25.63
C LYS A 534 4.17 9.97 -24.18
N GLN A 535 5.40 9.61 -23.78
CA GLN A 535 5.67 9.21 -22.40
C GLN A 535 5.61 10.41 -21.46
N LEU A 536 6.18 11.54 -21.88
CA LEU A 536 6.21 12.82 -21.14
C LEU A 536 4.82 13.46 -21.01
N ARG A 537 4.04 13.42 -22.09
CA ARG A 537 2.72 14.07 -22.21
C ARG A 537 1.64 13.33 -21.42
N LYS A 538 0.98 14.02 -20.50
CA LYS A 538 -0.18 13.54 -19.76
C LYS A 538 -1.37 14.46 -19.99
N PHE A 539 -2.36 13.96 -20.71
CA PHE A 539 -3.63 14.63 -20.89
C PHE A 539 -4.51 14.45 -19.66
N VAL A 540 -5.57 15.26 -19.58
CA VAL A 540 -6.59 15.20 -18.52
C VAL A 540 -7.12 13.78 -18.30
N GLY A 541 -7.29 13.01 -19.37
CA GLY A 541 -7.73 11.61 -19.30
C GLY A 541 -6.71 10.62 -18.72
N ASN A 542 -5.43 11.00 -18.57
CA ASN A 542 -4.39 10.14 -17.99
C ASN A 542 -4.26 10.27 -16.48
N LEU A 543 -4.80 11.34 -15.87
CA LEU A 543 -4.74 11.58 -14.43
C LEU A 543 -6.12 11.33 -13.81
N LYS A 544 -6.33 10.09 -13.35
CA LYS A 544 -7.62 9.60 -12.82
C LYS A 544 -7.53 8.98 -11.42
N HIS A 545 -6.39 9.10 -10.73
CA HIS A 545 -6.32 8.67 -9.33
C HIS A 545 -7.31 9.50 -8.50
N LYS A 546 -7.82 8.91 -7.41
CA LYS A 546 -8.86 9.54 -6.57
C LYS A 546 -8.43 10.91 -6.04
N GLN A 547 -7.15 11.04 -5.69
CA GLN A 547 -6.57 12.21 -5.06
C GLN A 547 -5.18 12.48 -5.63
N TYR A 548 -4.86 13.76 -5.79
CA TYR A 548 -3.53 14.25 -6.09
C TYR A 548 -3.14 15.35 -5.11
N GLN A 549 -1.88 15.38 -4.69
CA GLN A 549 -1.32 16.52 -3.97
C GLN A 549 -0.14 17.07 -4.76
N ILE A 550 0.02 18.38 -4.76
CA ILE A 550 1.19 19.02 -5.34
C ILE A 550 1.96 19.82 -4.30
N VAL A 551 3.28 19.89 -4.45
CA VAL A 551 4.12 20.85 -3.74
C VAL A 551 4.67 21.84 -4.75
N ALA A 552 4.34 23.11 -4.57
CA ALA A 552 4.83 24.19 -5.41
C ALA A 552 5.71 25.15 -4.59
N VAL A 553 6.87 25.49 -5.15
CA VAL A 553 7.82 26.43 -4.55
C VAL A 553 7.49 27.85 -5.03
N GLU A 554 7.50 28.80 -4.11
CA GLU A 554 7.05 30.18 -4.33
C GLU A 554 8.11 31.23 -4.00
N GLY A 555 9.24 30.85 -3.41
CA GLY A 555 10.32 31.75 -3.06
C GLY A 555 11.09 31.30 -1.82
N VAL A 556 11.65 32.25 -1.08
CA VAL A 556 12.41 32.02 0.15
C VAL A 556 11.64 32.52 1.37
N LEU A 557 11.94 31.95 2.54
CA LEU A 557 11.38 32.34 3.84
C LEU A 557 12.39 33.15 4.66
N SER A 558 11.89 34.16 5.37
CA SER A 558 12.60 34.72 6.51
C SER A 558 12.69 33.70 7.65
N SER A 559 13.59 33.92 8.61
CA SER A 559 13.68 33.07 9.80
C SER A 559 12.39 33.07 10.62
N GLU A 560 11.70 34.20 10.68
CA GLU A 560 10.40 34.35 11.36
C GLU A 560 9.30 33.56 10.64
N GLU A 561 9.25 33.64 9.30
CA GLU A 561 8.29 32.88 8.51
C GLU A 561 8.53 31.36 8.63
N LYS A 562 9.81 30.92 8.67
CA LYS A 562 10.16 29.51 8.95
C LYS A 562 9.60 29.07 10.31
N ILE A 563 9.77 29.88 11.36
CA ILE A 563 9.25 29.57 12.71
C ILE A 563 7.72 29.51 12.72
N ALA A 564 7.04 30.46 12.06
CA ALA A 564 5.59 30.46 11.95
C ALA A 564 5.07 29.22 11.21
N ARG A 565 5.73 28.84 10.11
CA ARG A 565 5.41 27.62 9.33
C ARG A 565 5.64 26.35 10.14
N ARG A 566 6.69 26.31 10.97
CA ARG A 566 6.94 25.21 11.91
C ARG A 566 5.81 25.08 12.93
N GLN A 567 5.38 26.19 13.54
CA GLN A 567 4.25 26.19 14.48
C GLN A 567 2.96 25.75 13.80
N ALA A 568 2.69 26.23 12.57
CA ALA A 568 1.53 25.79 11.79
C ALA A 568 1.58 24.28 11.47
N SER A 569 2.77 23.71 11.26
CA SER A 569 2.92 22.27 10.98
C SER A 569 2.58 21.35 12.16
N GLN A 570 2.41 21.88 13.39
CA GLN A 570 1.91 21.10 14.53
C GLN A 570 0.50 20.57 14.28
N VAL A 571 -0.32 21.35 13.56
CA VAL A 571 -1.64 20.94 13.06
C VAL A 571 -1.56 21.00 11.54
N PHE A 572 -1.00 19.95 10.95
CA PHE A 572 -0.68 19.93 9.53
C PHE A 572 -1.95 20.01 8.68
N THR A 573 -2.05 21.07 7.86
CA THR A 573 -3.16 21.30 6.94
C THR A 573 -2.64 21.75 5.58
N ALA A 574 -3.43 21.52 4.54
CA ALA A 574 -3.12 21.92 3.16
C ALA A 574 -4.34 22.59 2.52
N GLU A 575 -4.10 23.46 1.54
CA GLU A 575 -5.16 24.03 0.70
C GLU A 575 -5.87 22.89 -0.03
N LYS A 576 -7.20 22.80 0.06
CA LYS A 576 -7.98 21.73 -0.57
C LYS A 576 -8.74 22.28 -1.78
N ILE A 577 -8.75 21.50 -2.87
CA ILE A 577 -9.51 21.82 -4.08
C ILE A 577 -10.26 20.57 -4.58
N PRO A 578 -11.59 20.63 -4.79
CA PRO A 578 -12.50 21.70 -4.38
C PRO A 578 -12.92 21.56 -2.92
#